data_AF-A0A970PR22-F1
#
_entry.id   AF-A0A970PR22-F1
#
_cell.length_a   1.000
_cell.length_b   1.000
_cell.length_c   1.000
_cell.angle_alpha   90.00
_cell.angle_beta   90.00
_cell.angle_gamma   90.00
#
_symmetry.space_group_name_H-M   'P 1'
#
loop_
_entity.id
_entity.type
_entity.pdbx_description
1 polymer ?
#
loop_
_entity_poly.entity_id
_entity_poly.type
_entity_poly.pdbx_seq_one_letter_code
_entity_poly.pdbx_strand_id
1 'polypeptide(L)' 'MEAGHKIMVQDLKLPEGIEIETEGDREVVSVSHPKGQAEEPETEETAVEEPAADSANAVSAE' A
#
# COMPACT_ATOMS: atom_id res chain seq x y z
N MET A 1 -0.72 3.29 -19.30
CA MET A 1 0.34 3.02 -18.31
C MET A 1 -0.33 2.81 -16.97
N GLU A 2 0.06 1.79 -16.22
CA GLU A 2 -0.57 1.41 -14.96
C GLU A 2 0.18 2.02 -13.76
N ALA A 3 -0.48 2.10 -12.60
CA ALA A 3 0.16 2.57 -11.37
C ALA A 3 1.32 1.66 -10.97
N GLY A 4 2.43 2.25 -10.55
CA GLY A 4 3.66 1.53 -10.24
C GLY A 4 4.53 1.21 -11.45
N HIS A 5 4.06 1.52 -12.67
CA HIS A 5 4.88 1.35 -13.86
C HIS A 5 6.05 2.34 -13.88
N LYS A 6 7.23 1.84 -14.22
CA LYS A 6 8.48 2.60 -14.37
C LYS A 6 8.96 2.50 -15.81
N ILE A 7 9.45 3.62 -16.34
CA ILE A 7 10.08 3.69 -17.65
C ILE A 7 11.54 4.02 -17.43
N MET A 8 12.42 3.17 -17.93
CA MET A 8 13.86 3.29 -17.81
C MET A 8 14.45 3.96 -19.05
N VAL A 9 15.69 4.44 -18.97
CA VAL A 9 16.40 5.03 -20.11
C VAL A 9 16.49 4.05 -21.28
N GLN A 10 16.73 2.78 -21.00
CA GLN A 10 16.78 1.72 -22.02
C GLN A 10 15.45 1.46 -22.75
N ASP A 11 14.32 1.89 -22.20
CA ASP A 11 13.00 1.69 -22.82
C ASP A 11 12.67 2.77 -23.87
N LEU A 12 13.51 3.80 -23.99
CA LEU A 12 13.31 4.90 -24.93
C LEU A 12 13.62 4.47 -26.36
N LYS A 13 12.67 4.72 -27.27
CA LYS A 13 12.90 4.58 -28.71
C LYS A 13 13.60 5.84 -29.22
N LEU A 14 14.85 5.70 -29.66
CA LEU A 14 15.64 6.79 -30.20
C LEU A 14 15.56 6.81 -31.73
N PRO A 15 15.56 8.02 -32.34
CA PRO A 15 15.74 8.16 -33.78
C PRO A 15 17.17 7.75 -34.18
N GLU A 16 17.36 7.44 -35.46
CA GLU A 16 18.65 7.00 -35.97
C GLU A 16 19.76 8.05 -35.74
N GLY A 17 20.92 7.59 -35.28
CA GLY A 17 22.09 8.44 -35.05
C GLY A 17 22.09 9.22 -33.72
N ILE A 18 21.14 8.97 -32.82
CA ILE A 18 21.12 9.57 -31.47
C ILE A 18 21.48 8.52 -30.41
N GLU A 19 22.40 8.89 -29.52
CA GLU A 19 22.84 8.08 -28.40
C GLU A 19 22.51 8.79 -27.07
N ILE A 20 22.28 8.01 -26.01
CA ILE A 20 22.12 8.53 -24.65
C ILE A 20 23.36 8.15 -23.84
N GLU A 21 24.03 9.15 -23.26
CA GLU A 21 25.22 8.95 -22.41
C GLU A 21 24.88 8.52 -20.97
N THR A 22 23.59 8.54 -20.62
CA THR A 22 23.10 8.15 -19.29
C THR A 22 22.98 6.64 -19.17
N GLU A 23 23.25 6.11 -17.98
CA GLU A 23 23.11 4.68 -17.65
C GLU A 23 21.68 4.17 -17.96
N GLY A 24 21.58 3.01 -18.61
CA GLY A 24 20.32 2.48 -19.13
C GLY A 24 19.28 2.14 -18.05
N ASP A 25 19.74 1.80 -16.84
CA ASP A 25 18.94 1.48 -15.66
C ASP A 25 18.47 2.73 -14.88
N ARG A 26 18.70 3.95 -15.38
CA ARG A 26 18.12 5.14 -14.75
C ARG A 26 16.63 5.25 -15.04
N GLU A 27 15.87 5.57 -14.00
CA GLU A 27 14.44 5.86 -14.10
C GLU A 27 14.22 7.22 -14.77
N VAL A 28 13.37 7.25 -15.81
CA VAL A 28 12.99 8.47 -16.53
C VAL A 28 11.62 8.96 -16.05
N VAL A 29 10.67 8.04 -15.88
CA VAL A 29 9.30 8.33 -15.44
C VAL A 29 8.80 7.20 -14.55
N SER A 30 8.16 7.56 -13.44
CA SER A 30 7.33 6.65 -12.64
C SER A 30 5.89 7.13 -12.59
N VAL A 31 4.95 6.21 -12.81
CA VAL A 31 3.51 6.49 -12.73
C VAL A 31 3.04 6.18 -11.32
N SER A 32 2.61 7.20 -10.58
CA SER A 32 2.01 7.06 -9.26
C SER A 32 0.62 7.65 -9.23
N HIS A 33 -0.29 7.00 -8.50
CA HIS A 33 -1.59 7.58 -8.20
C HIS A 33 -1.50 8.29 -6.85
N PRO A 34 -2.00 9.53 -6.72
CA PRO A 34 -2.11 10.15 -5.42
C PRO A 34 -2.98 9.28 -4.53
N LYS A 35 -2.59 9.10 -3.28
CA LYS A 35 -3.49 8.57 -2.26
C LYS A 35 -4.56 9.63 -2.04
N GLY A 36 -5.65 9.55 -2.80
CA GLY A 36 -6.86 10.31 -2.57
C GLY A 36 -7.35 10.04 -1.15
N GLN A 37 -7.62 11.14 -0.46
CA GLN A 37 -8.13 11.31 0.89
C GLN A 37 -9.23 10.30 1.30
N ALA A 38 -9.22 9.91 2.58
CA ALA A 38 -10.16 8.98 3.19
C ALA A 38 -11.64 9.40 3.04
N GLU A 39 -12.46 8.48 2.55
CA GLU A 39 -13.92 8.31 2.71
C GLU A 39 -14.14 6.85 2.25
N GLU A 40 -14.52 5.86 3.05
CA GLU A 40 -15.46 5.81 4.19
C GLU A 40 -14.83 5.05 5.38
N PRO A 41 -15.15 5.38 6.65
CA PRO A 41 -14.97 4.41 7.72
C PRO A 41 -15.92 3.24 7.43
N GLU A 42 -15.37 2.05 7.13
CA GLU A 42 -16.14 0.83 7.32
C GLU A 42 -16.57 0.83 8.79
N THR A 43 -17.86 1.06 8.97
CA THR A 43 -18.59 1.10 10.24
C THR A 43 -18.04 0.01 11.17
N GLU A 44 -17.68 0.41 12.39
CA GLU A 44 -17.52 -0.51 13.50
C GLU A 44 -18.79 -1.38 13.60
N GLU A 45 -18.75 -2.60 13.07
CA GLU A 45 -19.56 -3.69 13.62
C GLU A 45 -19.01 -3.96 15.01
N THR A 46 -19.52 -3.18 15.96
CA THR A 46 -19.57 -3.57 17.36
C THR A 46 -20.45 -4.81 17.44
N ALA A 47 -19.85 -5.98 17.23
CA ALA A 47 -20.36 -7.22 17.77
C ALA A 47 -20.26 -7.12 19.30
N VAL A 48 -21.28 -6.51 19.89
CA VAL A 48 -21.69 -6.79 21.26
C VAL A 48 -22.16 -8.24 21.24
N GLU A 49 -21.23 -9.16 21.51
CA GLU A 49 -21.58 -10.48 22.01
C GLU A 49 -21.16 -10.59 23.47
N GLU A 50 -22.07 -11.19 24.23
CA GLU A 50 -22.27 -11.14 25.67
C GLU A 50 -21.02 -11.48 26.52
N PRO A 51 -20.90 -10.91 27.75
CA PRO A 51 -20.00 -11.49 28.73
C PRO A 51 -20.56 -12.85 29.17
N ALA A 52 -19.96 -13.93 28.65
CA ALA A 52 -20.11 -15.25 29.24
C ALA A 52 -19.66 -15.20 30.70
N ALA A 53 -20.64 -15.32 31.59
CA ALA A 53 -20.44 -15.45 33.02
C ALA A 53 -19.68 -16.74 33.32
N ASP A 54 -18.37 -16.64 33.59
CA ASP A 54 -17.68 -17.68 34.37
C ASP A 54 -17.64 -17.21 35.84
N SER A 55 -18.72 -17.54 36.54
CA SER A 55 -18.74 -17.50 38.00
C SER A 55 -18.11 -18.79 38.52
N ALA A 56 -16.87 -18.72 38.99
CA ALA A 56 -16.38 -19.59 40.05
C ALA A 56 -15.23 -18.92 40.82
N ASN A 57 -15.64 -18.06 41.74
CA ASN A 57 -14.88 -17.57 42.87
C ASN A 57 -14.23 -18.72 43.67
N ALA A 58 -12.92 -18.69 43.84
CA ALA A 58 -12.25 -19.33 44.96
C ALA A 58 -11.03 -18.49 45.37
N VAL A 59 -11.27 -17.37 46.06
CA VAL A 59 -10.27 -16.81 46.97
C VAL A 59 -10.90 -16.54 48.34
N SER A 60 -10.46 -17.33 49.32
CA SER A 60 -10.26 -16.97 50.73
C SER A 60 -9.18 -17.97 51.17
N ALA A 61 -7.92 -17.63 51.51
CA ALA A 61 -7.42 -16.58 52.37
C ALA A 61 -8.15 -16.55 53.73
N GLU A 62 -7.92 -17.58 54.55
CA GLU A 62 -7.48 -17.43 55.95
C GLU A 62 -6.77 -18.71 56.42
#